data_AF-A0A645H9T6-F1
#
_entry.id   AF-A0A645H9T6-F1
#
_cell.length_a   1.000
_cell.length_b   1.000
_cell.length_c   1.000
_cell.angle_alpha   90.00
_cell.angle_beta   90.00
_cell.angle_gamma   90.00
#
_symmetry.space_group_name_H-M   'P 1'
#
loop_
_entity.id
_entity.type
_entity.pdbx_description
1 polymer ?
#
loop_
_entity_poly.entity_id
_entity_poly.type
_entity_poly.pdbx_seq_one_letter_code
_entity_poly.pdbx_strand_id
1 'polypeptide(L)' 'MVKNSTSGYLKMSGSSFLSNKSGKHHGIGLRRIDEITTKYGGYVSRTHDNSVFETNIMLPLEKVLVPV' A
#
# COMPACT_ATOMS: atom_id res chain seq x y z
N MET A 1 7.42 6.23 -1.69
CA MET A 1 7.09 5.42 -2.89
C MET A 1 7.83 4.10 -2.82
N VAL A 2 7.17 3.00 -3.14
CA VAL A 2 7.79 1.67 -3.30
C VAL A 2 7.34 1.08 -4.62
N LYS A 3 8.27 0.53 -5.41
CA LYS A 3 7.98 -0.23 -6.64
C LYS A 3 8.55 -1.63 -6.55
N ASN A 4 7.80 -2.62 -7.01
CA ASN A 4 8.29 -3.99 -7.15
C ASN A 4 7.82 -4.59 -8.47
N SER A 5 8.56 -5.58 -8.97
CA SER A 5 8.13 -6.34 -10.13
C SER A 5 6.88 -7.16 -9.84
N THR A 6 6.04 -7.34 -10.85
CA THR A 6 4.85 -8.20 -10.83
C THR A 6 4.74 -8.94 -12.16
N SER A 7 4.02 -10.06 -12.18
CA SER A 7 3.70 -10.79 -13.43
C SER A 7 2.47 -10.22 -14.15
N GLY A 8 1.97 -9.05 -13.73
CA GLY A 8 0.76 -8.41 -14.26
C GLY A 8 -0.55 -9.03 -13.76
N TYR A 9 -0.55 -10.28 -13.29
CA TYR A 9 -1.73 -10.95 -12.75
C TYR A 9 -1.99 -10.58 -11.29
N LEU A 10 -2.84 -9.58 -11.08
CA LEU A 10 -3.29 -9.14 -9.76
C LEU A 10 -4.75 -9.55 -9.52
N LYS A 11 -5.04 -10.12 -8.35
CA LYS A 11 -6.40 -10.37 -7.91
C LYS A 11 -6.91 -9.15 -7.14
N MET A 12 -8.11 -8.68 -7.47
CA MET A 12 -8.74 -7.55 -6.78
C MET A 12 -10.10 -7.95 -6.22
N SER A 13 -10.48 -7.33 -5.10
CA SER A 13 -11.83 -7.36 -4.54
C SER A 13 -12.22 -5.92 -4.22
N GLY A 14 -13.08 -5.34 -5.05
CA GLY A 14 -13.32 -3.90 -5.06
C GLY A 14 -12.02 -3.12 -5.30
N SER A 15 -11.68 -2.21 -4.39
CA SER A 15 -10.44 -1.42 -4.43
C SER A 15 -9.22 -2.11 -3.79
N SER A 16 -9.40 -3.32 -3.24
CA SER A 16 -8.36 -4.02 -2.49
C SER A 16 -7.63 -5.05 -3.33
N PHE A 17 -6.30 -5.08 -3.25
CA PHE A 17 -5.47 -6.11 -3.87
C PHE A 17 -5.34 -7.34 -2.98
N LEU A 18 -5.58 -8.52 -3.54
CA LEU A 18 -5.51 -9.82 -2.88
C LEU A 18 -4.25 -10.58 -3.32
N SER A 19 -3.68 -11.33 -2.38
CA SER A 19 -2.54 -12.20 -2.68
C SER A 19 -2.98 -13.45 -3.45
N ASN A 20 -2.18 -13.82 -4.45
CA ASN A 20 -2.28 -15.11 -5.17
C ASN A 20 -1.43 -16.22 -4.52
N LYS A 21 -0.65 -15.91 -3.47
CA LYS A 21 0.17 -16.88 -2.75
C LYS A 21 -0.73 -17.79 -1.90
N SER A 22 -0.53 -19.11 -2.01
CA SER A 22 -1.22 -20.13 -1.23
C SER A 22 -0.71 -20.21 0.22
N GLY A 23 -1.61 -20.41 1.19
CA GLY A 23 -1.26 -20.65 2.61
C GLY A 23 -1.92 -19.67 3.58
N LYS A 24 -2.17 -20.11 4.82
CA LYS A 24 -2.97 -19.37 5.83
C LYS A 24 -2.39 -18.02 6.25
N HIS A 25 -1.10 -17.77 6.06
CA HIS A 25 -0.41 -16.60 6.61
C HIS A 25 0.13 -15.61 5.55
N HIS A 26 -0.29 -15.76 4.28
CA HIS A 26 0.07 -14.83 3.21
C HIS A 26 -1.03 -13.80 2.93
N GLY A 27 -0.71 -12.76 2.17
CA GLY A 27 -1.69 -11.78 1.70
C GLY A 27 -2.16 -10.71 2.68
N ILE A 28 -1.60 -10.69 3.89
CA ILE A 28 -1.95 -9.68 4.90
C ILE A 28 -1.12 -8.39 4.81
N GLY A 29 -0.05 -8.37 4.01
CA GLY A 29 0.90 -7.25 3.95
C GLY A 29 0.28 -5.93 3.49
N LEU A 30 -0.41 -5.94 2.34
CA LEU A 30 -1.05 -4.72 1.81
C LEU A 30 -2.14 -4.19 2.74
N ARG A 31 -2.92 -5.09 3.37
CA ARG A 31 -3.92 -4.74 4.38
C ARG A 31 -3.28 -4.05 5.59
N ARG A 32 -2.15 -4.56 6.09
CA ARG A 32 -1.43 -3.93 7.19
C ARG A 32 -0.90 -2.54 6.84
N ILE A 33 -0.43 -2.34 5.60
CA ILE A 33 -0.02 -1.01 5.12
C ILE A 33 -1.21 -0.05 5.17
N ASP A 34 -2.39 -0.48 4.73
CA ASP A 34 -3.59 0.36 4.75
C ASP A 34 -4.02 0.72 6.18
N GLU A 35 -4.02 -0.26 7.09
CA GLU A 35 -4.34 -0.06 8.51
C GLU A 35 -3.37 0.91 9.20
N ILE A 36 -2.06 0.72 9.01
CA ILE A 36 -1.02 1.58 9.61
C ILE A 36 -1.13 2.99 9.05
N THR A 37 -1.26 3.13 7.73
CA THR A 37 -1.35 4.46 7.10
C THR A 37 -2.58 5.21 7.59
N THR A 38 -3.73 4.54 7.67
CA THR A 38 -4.97 5.11 8.21
C THR A 38 -4.81 5.52 9.67
N LYS A 39 -4.15 4.69 10.49
CA LYS A 39 -3.87 5.01 11.91
C LYS A 39 -3.10 6.32 12.09
N TYR A 40 -2.21 6.66 11.16
CA TYR A 40 -1.43 7.91 11.19
C TYR A 40 -2.05 9.03 10.34
N GLY A 41 -3.32 8.92 9.95
CA GLY A 41 -4.03 9.96 9.18
C GLY A 41 -3.48 10.15 7.76
N GLY A 42 -2.78 9.15 7.23
CA GLY A 42 -2.22 9.16 5.89
C GLY A 42 -3.17 8.63 4.83
N TYR A 43 -2.65 8.56 3.60
CA TYR A 43 -3.33 8.02 2.43
C TYR A 43 -2.44 7.04 1.66
N VAL A 44 -3.05 6.00 1.08
CA VAL A 44 -2.38 5.03 0.21
C VAL A 44 -3.03 5.05 -1.16
N SER A 45 -2.22 5.17 -2.21
CA SER A 45 -2.64 4.89 -3.60
C SER A 45 -1.74 3.81 -4.18
N ARG A 46 -2.34 2.93 -4.98
CA ARG A 46 -1.61 1.86 -5.68
C ARG A 46 -1.97 1.85 -7.15
N THR A 47 -0.95 1.73 -7.97
CA THR A 47 -1.07 1.59 -9.43
C THR A 47 -0.27 0.37 -9.84
N HIS A 48 -0.59 -0.19 -11.00
CA HIS A 48 0.18 -1.27 -11.58
C HIS A 48 0.16 -1.18 -13.09
N ASP A 49 1.23 -1.66 -13.70
CA ASP A 49 1.28 -2.06 -15.10
C ASP A 49 1.62 -3.56 -15.18
N ASN A 50 1.82 -4.06 -16.41
CA ASN A 50 2.10 -5.48 -16.65
C ASN A 50 3.35 -6.01 -15.94
N SER A 51 4.25 -5.15 -15.50
CA SER A 51 5.57 -5.51 -14.97
C SER A 51 5.90 -4.88 -13.62
N VAL A 52 5.24 -3.79 -13.26
CA VAL A 52 5.52 -3.01 -12.04
C VAL A 52 4.25 -2.81 -11.22
N PHE A 53 4.35 -3.09 -9.92
CA PHE A 53 3.39 -2.71 -8.91
C PHE A 53 3.96 -1.56 -8.09
N GLU A 54 3.20 -0.48 -7.99
CA GLU A 54 3.61 0.75 -7.34
C GLU A 54 2.70 1.06 -6.14
N THR A 55 3.31 1.41 -5.01
CA THR A 55 2.60 1.86 -3.81
C THR A 55 3.14 3.22 -3.38
N ASN A 56 2.25 4.20 -3.30
CA ASN A 56 2.51 5.52 -2.75
C ASN A 56 1.80 5.67 -1.42
N ILE A 57 2.56 6.05 -0.39
CA ILE A 57 2.08 6.29 0.97
C ILE A 57 2.37 7.76 1.27
N MET A 58 1.34 8.51 1.61
CA MET A 58 1.43 9.91 2.03
C MET A 58 1.06 9.98 3.50
N LEU A 59 1.90 10.64 4.30
CA LEU A 59 1.65 10.87 5.72
C LEU A 59 1.61 12.38 5.97
N PRO A 60 0.77 12.85 6.90
CA PRO A 60 0.78 14.24 7.32
C PRO A 60 2.13 14.56 7.96
N LEU A 61 2.64 15.76 7.67
CA LEU A 61 3.75 16.30 8.44
C LEU A 61 3.26 16.57 9.86
N GLU A 62 4.00 16.10 10.84
CA GLU A 62 3.81 16.56 12.21
C GLU A 62 3.98 18.09 12.23
N LYS A 63 3.18 18.80 13.02
CA LYS A 63 3.37 20.25 13.19
C LYS A 63 4.76 20.46 13.80
N VAL A 64 5.75 20.72 12.96
CA VAL A 64 7.00 21.33 13.41
C VAL A 64 6.55 22.66 13.99
N LEU A 65 6.61 22.79 15.32
CA LEU A 65 6.50 24.08 15.96
C LEU A 65 7.60 24.94 15.33
N VAL A 66 7.22 25.81 14.39
CA VAL A 66 8.12 26.82 13.87
C VAL A 66 8.44 27.68 15.08
N PRO A 67 9.70 27.72 15.56
CA PRO A 67 10.06 28.60 16.65
C PRO A 67 9.79 30.02 16.16
N VAL A 68 8.89 30.73 16.85
CA VAL A 68 8.64 32.16 16.67
C VAL A 68 9.85 32.93 17.16
#